data_AF-V5I7C1-F1
#
_entry.id   AF-V5I7C1-F1
#
_cell.length_a   1.000
_cell.length_b   1.000
_cell.length_c   1.000
_cell.angle_alpha   90.00
_cell.angle_beta   90.00
_cell.angle_gamma   90.00
#
_symmetry.space_group_name_H-M   'P 1'
#
loop_
_entity.id
_entity.type
_entity.pdbx_description
1 polymer ?
#
loop_
_entity_poly.entity_id
_entity_poly.type
_entity_poly.pdbx_seq_one_letter_code
_entity_poly.pdbx_strand_id
1 'polypeptide(L)'
;KFNLFREECEGFAKLVTELNNEFNENTDPNELIAIVQSLIGCFNLDPNRVLDVILESFENKPKDANVFVPLINSYMNDPNIISEVLSTKFSFLKNTDQEVPQSLYILSAQLLQHKLIQLDDIYFWLAPEDKVMQKDCEKNLKDAREYVRKLQIISI
;
A
#
# COMPACT_ATOMS: atom_id res chain seq x y z
N LYS A 1 -31.90 -10.98 -0.82
CA LYS A 1 -30.94 -10.82 -1.94
C LYS A 1 -31.44 -9.66 -2.79
N PHE A 2 -31.11 -8.44 -2.37
CA PHE A 2 -31.49 -7.21 -3.05
C PHE A 2 -30.40 -6.92 -4.08
N ASN A 3 -30.84 -6.70 -5.32
CA ASN A 3 -30.01 -6.65 -6.50
C ASN A 3 -30.32 -5.32 -7.17
N LEU A 4 -29.67 -4.26 -6.72
CA LEU A 4 -29.65 -2.98 -7.41
C LEU A 4 -28.21 -2.48 -7.44
N PHE A 5 -27.64 -2.42 -8.65
CA PHE A 5 -26.37 -1.74 -8.96
C PHE A 5 -26.30 -0.27 -8.48
N ARG A 6 -27.41 0.28 -7.97
CA ARG A 6 -27.48 1.61 -7.35
C ARG A 6 -27.03 1.62 -5.88
N GLU A 7 -27.12 0.48 -5.19
CA GLU A 7 -26.79 0.34 -3.76
C GLU A 7 -25.26 0.32 -3.53
N GLU A 8 -24.48 -0.25 -4.46
CA GLU A 8 -23.01 -0.29 -4.36
C GLU A 8 -22.38 1.12 -4.44
N CYS A 9 -22.81 1.96 -5.38
CA CYS A 9 -22.23 3.30 -5.56
C CYS A 9 -22.45 4.21 -4.35
N GLU A 10 -23.63 4.15 -3.71
CA GLU A 10 -23.89 4.94 -2.50
C GLU A 10 -23.04 4.45 -1.33
N GLY A 11 -22.94 3.13 -1.13
CA GLY A 11 -22.13 2.55 -0.07
C GLY A 11 -20.66 2.91 -0.21
N PHE A 12 -20.08 2.80 -1.42
CA PHE A 12 -18.69 3.20 -1.67
C PHE A 12 -18.49 4.72 -1.55
N ALA A 13 -19.43 5.56 -2.00
CA ALA A 13 -19.34 7.01 -1.84
C ALA A 13 -19.32 7.42 -0.36
N LYS A 14 -20.17 6.78 0.47
CA LYS A 14 -20.15 6.98 1.92
C LYS A 14 -18.85 6.47 2.54
N LEU A 15 -18.39 5.28 2.16
CA LEU A 15 -17.14 4.72 2.64
C LEU A 15 -15.95 5.66 2.37
N VAL A 16 -15.80 6.13 1.13
CA VAL A 16 -14.74 7.09 0.75
C VAL A 16 -14.86 8.38 1.56
N THR A 17 -16.07 8.88 1.77
CA THR A 17 -16.30 10.10 2.54
C THR A 17 -15.82 9.94 3.99
N GLU A 18 -16.21 8.83 4.64
CA GLU A 18 -15.84 8.56 6.03
C GLU A 18 -14.33 8.32 6.22
N LEU A 19 -13.69 7.61 5.29
CA LEU A 19 -12.23 7.36 5.32
C LEU A 19 -11.40 8.63 5.09
N ASN A 20 -11.95 9.62 4.38
CA ASN A 20 -11.25 10.86 4.04
C ASN A 20 -11.58 12.04 4.97
N ASN A 21 -12.41 11.85 5.99
CA ASN A 21 -12.64 12.85 7.04
C ASN A 21 -11.34 13.25 7.76
N GLU A 22 -11.26 14.48 8.27
CA GLU A 22 -10.09 14.93 9.04
C GLU A 22 -9.99 14.14 10.36
N PHE A 23 -8.86 13.44 10.54
CA PHE A 23 -8.55 12.76 11.79
C PHE A 23 -7.69 13.68 12.65
N ASN A 24 -7.95 13.67 13.95
CA ASN A 24 -7.15 14.38 14.94
C ASN A 24 -6.47 13.36 15.87
N GLU A 25 -5.55 13.84 16.71
CA GLU A 25 -4.80 12.96 17.63
C GLU A 25 -5.69 12.19 18.62
N ASN A 26 -6.92 12.67 18.86
CA ASN A 26 -7.90 12.05 19.75
C ASN A 26 -8.94 11.20 19.00
N THR A 27 -8.83 11.05 17.67
CA THR A 27 -9.76 10.22 16.90
C THR A 27 -9.65 8.78 17.36
N ASP A 28 -10.75 8.22 17.86
CA ASP A 28 -10.84 6.83 18.25
C ASP A 28 -11.02 5.96 16.99
N PRO A 29 -10.07 5.04 16.68
CA PRO A 29 -10.20 4.14 15.54
C PRO A 29 -11.45 3.26 15.60
N ASN A 30 -11.98 2.99 16.81
CA ASN A 30 -13.18 2.18 16.99
C ASN A 30 -14.43 2.81 16.38
N GLU A 31 -14.51 4.14 16.35
CA GLU A 31 -15.63 4.85 15.70
C GLU A 31 -15.64 4.56 14.20
N LEU A 32 -14.48 4.71 13.54
CA LEU A 32 -14.34 4.42 12.12
C LEU A 32 -14.57 2.95 11.80
N ILE A 33 -14.06 2.03 12.64
CA ILE A 33 -14.31 0.58 12.50
C ILE A 33 -15.80 0.28 12.52
N ALA A 34 -16.55 0.83 13.49
CA ALA A 34 -17.98 0.62 13.60
C ALA A 34 -18.75 1.16 12.38
N ILE A 35 -18.35 2.35 11.90
CA ILE A 35 -18.93 2.96 10.69
C ILE A 35 -18.69 2.07 9.46
N VAL A 36 -17.44 1.65 9.23
CA VAL A 36 -17.08 0.79 8.08
C VAL A 36 -17.82 -0.54 8.14
N GLN A 37 -17.86 -1.20 9.29
CA GLN A 37 -18.61 -2.46 9.47
C GLN A 37 -20.12 -2.27 9.19
N SER A 38 -20.70 -1.16 9.64
CA SER A 38 -22.11 -0.85 9.36
C SER A 38 -22.36 -0.61 7.87
N LEU A 39 -21.47 0.12 7.17
CA LEU A 39 -21.62 0.37 5.73
C LEU A 39 -21.57 -0.93 4.92
N ILE A 40 -20.65 -1.82 5.25
CA ILE A 40 -20.54 -3.13 4.59
C ILE A 40 -21.81 -3.95 4.80
N GLY A 41 -22.33 -4.01 6.03
CA GLY A 41 -23.55 -4.74 6.35
C GLY A 41 -24.81 -4.15 5.68
N CYS A 42 -24.93 -2.82 5.64
CA CYS A 42 -26.09 -2.14 5.08
C CYS A 42 -26.13 -2.18 3.54
N PHE A 43 -24.97 -2.08 2.88
CA PHE A 43 -24.87 -1.98 1.42
C PHE A 43 -24.35 -3.26 0.76
N ASN A 44 -24.03 -4.31 1.54
CA ASN A 44 -23.51 -5.58 1.06
C ASN A 44 -22.27 -5.41 0.14
N LEU A 45 -21.32 -4.59 0.58
CA LEU A 45 -20.11 -4.25 -0.18
C LEU A 45 -19.16 -5.44 -0.29
N ASP A 46 -18.47 -5.57 -1.43
CA ASP A 46 -17.45 -6.61 -1.62
C ASP A 46 -16.24 -6.37 -0.70
N PRO A 47 -15.81 -7.37 0.10
CA PRO A 47 -14.78 -7.14 1.08
C PRO A 47 -13.40 -6.75 0.52
N ASN A 48 -13.01 -7.38 -0.60
CA ASN A 48 -11.72 -7.10 -1.22
C ASN A 48 -11.71 -5.70 -1.83
N ARG A 49 -12.83 -5.24 -2.40
CA ARG A 49 -12.99 -3.86 -2.87
C ARG A 49 -12.97 -2.85 -1.73
N VAL A 50 -13.60 -3.16 -0.60
CA VAL A 50 -13.54 -2.27 0.57
C VAL A 50 -12.11 -2.16 1.10
N LEU A 51 -11.36 -3.27 1.18
CA LEU A 51 -9.95 -3.24 1.53
C LEU A 51 -9.13 -2.39 0.57
N ASP A 52 -9.36 -2.52 -0.74
CA ASP A 52 -8.72 -1.73 -1.78
C ASP A 52 -8.92 -0.22 -1.56
N VAL A 53 -10.16 0.22 -1.24
CA VAL A 53 -10.48 1.62 -0.93
C VAL A 53 -9.87 2.10 0.39
N ILE A 54 -9.82 1.24 1.42
CA ILE A 54 -9.15 1.55 2.69
C ILE A 54 -7.65 1.79 2.45
N LEU A 55 -7.00 0.91 1.68
CA LEU A 55 -5.58 1.04 1.34
C LEU A 55 -5.30 2.30 0.52
N GLU A 56 -6.17 2.66 -0.44
CA GLU A 56 -6.04 3.92 -1.19
C GLU A 56 -6.19 5.15 -0.29
N SER A 57 -7.14 5.12 0.65
CA SER A 57 -7.31 6.23 1.60
C SER A 57 -6.11 6.34 2.53
N PHE A 58 -5.53 5.21 2.95
CA PHE A 58 -4.31 5.20 3.76
C PHE A 58 -3.08 5.70 2.98
N GLU A 59 -2.94 5.31 1.72
CA GLU A 59 -1.89 5.81 0.83
C GLU A 59 -1.90 7.35 0.71
N ASN A 60 -3.10 7.94 0.65
CA ASN A 60 -3.27 9.40 0.59
C ASN A 60 -3.05 10.10 1.95
N LYS A 61 -3.14 9.36 3.06
CA LYS A 61 -3.09 9.90 4.43
C LYS A 61 -2.13 9.09 5.32
N PRO A 62 -0.83 9.01 4.95
CA PRO A 62 0.14 8.15 5.65
C PRO A 62 0.38 8.58 7.11
N LYS A 63 0.05 9.82 7.49
CA LYS A 63 0.21 10.30 8.87
C LYS A 63 -0.79 9.68 9.85
N ASP A 64 -1.92 9.19 9.35
CA ASP A 64 -3.04 8.72 10.16
C ASP A 64 -2.98 7.19 10.38
N ALA A 65 -1.76 6.63 10.42
CA ALA A 65 -1.53 5.20 10.63
C ALA A 65 -2.13 4.70 11.96
N ASN A 66 -2.25 5.58 12.98
CA ASN A 66 -2.92 5.30 14.24
C ASN A 66 -4.41 4.96 14.07
N VAL A 67 -5.05 5.41 12.99
CA VAL A 67 -6.45 5.12 12.65
C VAL A 67 -6.55 3.97 11.64
N PHE A 68 -5.76 4.01 10.57
CA PHE A 68 -5.85 3.01 9.50
C PHE A 68 -5.34 1.63 9.90
N VAL A 69 -4.28 1.53 10.72
CA VAL A 69 -3.73 0.21 11.11
C VAL A 69 -4.72 -0.59 11.95
N PRO A 70 -5.35 -0.03 13.01
CA PRO A 70 -6.41 -0.73 13.73
C PRO A 70 -7.61 -1.07 12.85
N LEU A 71 -7.99 -0.17 11.93
CA LEU A 71 -9.08 -0.41 10.99
C LEU A 71 -8.81 -1.63 10.12
N ILE A 72 -7.65 -1.67 9.45
CA ILE A 72 -7.26 -2.80 8.59
C ILE A 72 -7.22 -4.08 9.42
N ASN A 73 -6.56 -4.08 10.59
CA ASN A 73 -6.42 -5.26 11.43
C ASN A 73 -7.77 -5.78 11.97
N SER A 74 -8.72 -4.88 12.26
CA SER A 74 -10.07 -5.26 12.67
C SER A 74 -10.93 -5.76 11.51
N TYR A 75 -10.63 -5.29 10.29
CA TYR A 75 -11.42 -5.58 9.11
C TYR A 75 -10.97 -6.86 8.39
N MET A 76 -9.67 -6.95 8.10
CA MET A 76 -9.00 -8.06 7.45
C MET A 76 -7.75 -8.42 8.24
N ASN A 77 -7.76 -9.57 8.90
CA ASN A 77 -6.63 -10.04 9.72
C ASN A 77 -5.76 -11.09 9.00
N ASP A 78 -6.05 -11.38 7.72
CA ASP A 78 -5.26 -12.30 6.89
C ASP A 78 -4.24 -11.52 6.06
N PRO A 79 -2.94 -11.65 6.38
CA PRO A 79 -1.87 -10.98 5.63
C PRO A 79 -1.86 -11.32 4.15
N ASN A 80 -2.27 -12.54 3.77
CA ASN A 80 -2.23 -12.99 2.37
C ASN A 80 -3.23 -12.20 1.53
N ILE A 81 -4.43 -11.93 2.06
CA ILE A 81 -5.47 -11.16 1.37
C ILE A 81 -5.02 -9.71 1.20
N ILE A 82 -4.43 -9.12 2.25
CA ILE A 82 -3.89 -7.75 2.17
C ILE A 82 -2.77 -7.67 1.12
N SER A 83 -1.85 -8.64 1.14
CA SER A 83 -0.78 -8.76 0.15
C SER A 83 -1.33 -8.97 -1.26
N GLU A 84 -2.37 -9.76 -1.48
CA GLU A 84 -2.98 -10.00 -2.80
C GLU A 84 -3.61 -8.72 -3.37
N VAL A 85 -4.36 -7.98 -2.55
CA VAL A 85 -4.94 -6.68 -2.97
C VAL A 85 -3.83 -5.68 -3.29
N LEU A 86 -2.79 -5.58 -2.45
CA LEU A 86 -1.65 -4.72 -2.69
C LEU A 86 -0.88 -5.11 -3.97
N SER A 87 -0.62 -6.40 -4.15
CA SER A 87 0.08 -6.97 -5.32
C SER A 87 -0.67 -6.69 -6.61
N THR A 88 -2.00 -6.66 -6.57
CA THR A 88 -2.83 -6.30 -7.73
C THR A 88 -2.54 -4.87 -8.19
N LYS A 89 -2.32 -3.92 -7.27
CA LYS A 89 -1.92 -2.54 -7.62
C LYS A 89 -0.54 -2.50 -8.29
N PHE A 90 0.45 -3.18 -7.73
CA PHE A 90 1.78 -3.29 -8.33
C PHE A 90 1.75 -3.96 -9.71
N SER A 91 1.01 -5.07 -9.83
CA SER A 91 0.84 -5.77 -11.11
C SER A 91 0.15 -4.89 -12.15
N PHE A 92 -0.84 -4.09 -11.76
CA PHE A 92 -1.50 -3.16 -12.67
C PHE A 92 -0.51 -2.14 -13.22
N LEU A 93 0.28 -1.50 -12.35
CA LEU A 93 1.30 -0.50 -12.75
C LEU A 93 2.38 -1.12 -13.65
N LYS A 94 2.84 -2.33 -13.32
CA LYS A 94 3.80 -3.07 -14.14
C LYS A 94 3.23 -3.39 -15.53
N ASN A 95 1.96 -3.79 -15.61
CA ASN A 95 1.31 -4.13 -16.87
C ASN A 95 0.98 -2.90 -17.73
N THR A 96 0.85 -1.71 -17.12
CA THR A 96 0.62 -0.44 -17.83
C THR A 96 1.91 0.30 -18.16
N ASP A 97 3.09 -0.29 -17.90
CA ASP A 97 4.41 0.33 -18.02
C ASP A 97 4.51 1.68 -17.28
N GLN A 98 3.78 1.82 -16.17
CA GLN A 98 3.78 3.01 -15.33
C GLN A 98 4.81 2.88 -14.21
N GLU A 99 5.47 3.99 -13.89
CA GLU A 99 6.34 4.05 -12.72
C GLU A 99 5.52 3.89 -11.44
N VAL A 100 6.07 3.13 -10.50
CA VAL A 100 5.43 2.95 -9.19
C VAL A 100 5.55 4.26 -8.40
N PRO A 101 4.42 4.85 -7.97
CA PRO A 101 4.46 6.11 -7.24
C PRO A 101 5.09 5.94 -5.85
N GLN A 102 5.73 6.98 -5.36
CA GLN A 102 6.37 6.98 -4.04
C GLN A 102 5.36 6.68 -2.90
N SER A 103 4.12 7.14 -3.05
CA SER A 103 3.04 6.92 -2.09
C SER A 103 2.77 5.43 -1.86
N LEU A 104 2.77 4.61 -2.93
CA LEU A 104 2.54 3.17 -2.83
C LEU A 104 3.70 2.45 -2.12
N TYR A 105 4.93 2.91 -2.30
CA TYR A 105 6.07 2.42 -1.52
C TYR A 105 5.97 2.78 -0.04
N ILE A 106 5.52 4.01 0.27
CA ILE A 106 5.30 4.44 1.67
C ILE A 106 4.20 3.58 2.31
N LEU A 107 3.06 3.38 1.63
CA LEU A 107 1.99 2.50 2.10
C LEU A 107 2.54 1.10 2.38
N SER A 108 3.26 0.51 1.43
CA SER A 108 3.84 -0.83 1.58
C SER A 108 4.79 -0.92 2.77
N ALA A 109 5.63 0.11 2.97
CA ALA A 109 6.52 0.20 4.12
C ALA A 109 5.75 0.30 5.45
N GLN A 110 4.63 1.03 5.49
CA GLN A 110 3.78 1.12 6.69
C GLN A 110 3.10 -0.21 6.99
N LEU A 111 2.56 -0.90 5.98
CA LEU A 111 1.96 -2.23 6.16
C LEU A 111 2.97 -3.24 6.71
N LEU A 112 4.21 -3.22 6.20
CA LEU A 112 5.31 -4.04 6.70
C LEU A 112 5.72 -3.67 8.13
N GLN A 113 5.87 -2.38 8.41
CA GLN A 113 6.27 -1.86 9.74
C GLN A 113 5.28 -2.29 10.84
N HIS A 114 3.99 -2.27 10.53
CA HIS A 114 2.92 -2.68 11.42
C HIS A 114 2.59 -4.18 11.37
N LYS A 115 3.34 -4.97 10.59
CA LYS A 115 3.20 -6.42 10.43
C LYS A 115 1.82 -6.85 9.90
N LEU A 116 1.20 -6.02 9.07
CA LEU A 116 -0.05 -6.34 8.37
C LEU A 116 0.21 -7.26 7.16
N ILE A 117 1.40 -7.19 6.58
CA ILE A 117 1.88 -8.07 5.51
C ILE A 117 3.32 -8.53 5.80
N GLN A 118 3.76 -9.60 5.14
CA GLN A 118 5.16 -10.03 5.18
C GLN A 118 5.90 -9.59 3.92
N LEU A 119 7.22 -9.39 4.04
CA LEU A 119 8.03 -9.00 2.90
C LEU A 119 8.03 -10.09 1.82
N ASP A 120 8.09 -11.36 2.23
CA ASP A 120 8.15 -12.50 1.31
C ASP A 120 6.92 -12.57 0.39
N ASP A 121 5.76 -12.08 0.85
CA ASP A 121 4.50 -12.09 0.09
C ASP A 121 4.48 -11.02 -1.02
N ILE A 122 5.18 -9.89 -0.82
CA ILE A 122 5.16 -8.76 -1.74
C ILE A 122 6.46 -8.61 -2.54
N TYR A 123 7.55 -9.22 -2.08
CA TYR A 123 8.91 -9.05 -2.64
C TYR A 123 8.94 -9.30 -4.16
N PHE A 124 8.25 -10.33 -4.63
CA PHE A 124 8.17 -10.67 -6.05
C PHE A 124 7.63 -9.53 -6.93
N TRP A 125 6.77 -8.68 -6.38
CA TRP A 125 6.13 -7.57 -7.09
C TRP A 125 6.92 -6.27 -7.02
N LEU A 126 7.91 -6.18 -6.13
CA LEU A 126 8.76 -5.02 -6.00
C LEU A 126 9.79 -5.00 -7.14
N ALA A 127 9.91 -3.85 -7.78
CA ALA A 127 10.92 -3.58 -8.79
C ALA A 127 12.09 -2.80 -8.16
N PRO A 128 13.31 -2.93 -8.70
CA PRO A 128 13.70 -3.75 -9.84
C PRO A 128 13.97 -5.23 -9.48
N GLU A 129 13.95 -6.11 -10.49
CA GLU A 129 14.26 -7.54 -10.29
C GLU A 129 15.70 -7.77 -9.81
N ASP A 130 15.92 -8.81 -9.01
CA ASP A 130 17.23 -9.19 -8.45
C ASP A 130 18.36 -9.19 -9.48
N LYS A 131 18.11 -9.69 -10.69
CA LYS A 131 19.10 -9.74 -11.78
C LYS A 131 19.55 -8.35 -12.21
N VAL A 132 18.61 -7.40 -12.25
CA VAL A 132 18.90 -6.00 -12.58
C VAL A 132 19.66 -5.36 -11.43
N MET A 133 19.21 -5.58 -10.19
CA MET A 133 19.90 -5.08 -8.99
C MET A 133 21.36 -5.55 -8.90
N GLN A 134 21.62 -6.83 -9.16
CA GLN A 134 22.96 -7.40 -9.14
C GLN A 134 23.86 -6.75 -10.20
N LYS A 135 23.35 -6.63 -11.44
CA LYS A 135 24.08 -6.01 -12.55
C LYS A 135 24.41 -4.55 -12.26
N ASP A 136 23.47 -3.79 -11.72
CA ASP A 136 23.68 -2.39 -11.37
C ASP A 136 24.66 -2.24 -10.20
N CYS A 137 24.61 -3.14 -9.22
CA CYS A 137 25.59 -3.21 -8.14
C CYS A 137 27.02 -3.43 -8.66
N GLU A 138 27.22 -4.42 -9.54
CA GLU A 138 28.51 -4.71 -10.15
C GLU A 138 29.06 -3.53 -10.95
N LYS A 139 28.19 -2.88 -11.73
CA LYS A 139 28.55 -1.68 -12.49
C LYS A 139 28.98 -0.54 -11.57
N ASN A 140 28.18 -0.24 -10.54
CA ASN A 140 28.48 0.82 -9.58
C ASN A 140 29.80 0.56 -8.84
N LEU A 141 30.08 -0.69 -8.49
CA LEU A 141 31.36 -1.09 -7.89
C LEU A 141 32.55 -0.89 -8.84
N LYS A 142 32.38 -1.19 -10.13
CA LYS A 142 33.42 -0.96 -11.14
C LYS A 142 33.70 0.53 -11.31
N ASP A 143 32.65 1.33 -11.43
CA ASP A 143 32.75 2.78 -11.61
C ASP A 143 33.41 3.44 -10.39
N ALA A 144 33.07 3.01 -9.17
CA ALA A 144 33.71 3.47 -7.94
C ALA A 144 35.22 3.12 -7.90
N ARG A 145 35.61 1.90 -8.34
CA ARG A 145 37.03 1.51 -8.43
C ARG A 145 37.79 2.35 -9.45
N GLU A 146 37.20 2.62 -10.61
CA GLU A 146 37.81 3.48 -11.62
C GLU A 146 37.96 4.93 -11.15
N TYR A 147 36.97 5.45 -10.42
CA TYR A 147 37.03 6.78 -9.82
C TYR A 147 38.21 6.90 -8.82
N VAL A 148 38.36 5.92 -7.92
CA VAL A 148 39.50 5.89 -6.96
C VAL A 148 40.84 5.84 -7.69
N ARG A 149 40.97 5.02 -8.75
CA ARG A 149 42.19 4.98 -9.56
C ARG A 149 42.52 6.33 -10.18
N LYS A 150 41.52 7.04 -10.73
CA LYS A 150 41.72 8.37 -11.31
C LYS A 150 42.19 9.39 -10.27
N LEU A 151 41.61 9.37 -9.07
CA LEU A 151 42.05 10.25 -7.98
C LEU A 151 43.51 9.98 -7.55
N GLN A 152 43.91 8.72 -7.45
CA GLN A 152 45.28 8.35 -7.10
C GLN A 152 46.31 8.81 -8.15
N ILE A 153 45.93 8.83 -9.43
CA ILE A 153 46.82 9.30 -10.51
C ILE A 153 46.97 10.83 -10.50
N ILE A 154 45.95 11.58 -10.06
CA ILE A 154 45.97 13.05 -10.02
C ILE A 154 46.69 13.60 -8.77
N SER A 155 46.87 12.76 -7.74
CA SER A 155 47.48 13.14 -6.45
C SER A 155 49.00 12.90 -6.39
N ILE A 156 49.64 12.57 -7.52
CA ILE A 156 51.09 12.33 -7.69
C ILE A 156 51.63 13.35 -8.69
#